data_AF-A0A556MN91-F1
#
_entry.id   AF-A0A556MN91-F1
#
_cell.length_a   1.000
_cell.length_b   1.000
_cell.length_c   1.000
_cell.angle_alpha   90.00
_cell.angle_beta   90.00
_cell.angle_gamma   90.00
#
_symmetry.space_group_name_H-M   'P 1'
#
loop_
_entity.id
_entity.type
_entity.pdbx_description
1 polymer ?
#
loop_
_entity_poly.entity_id
_entity_poly.type
_entity_poly.pdbx_seq_one_letter_code
_entity_poly.pdbx_strand_id
1 'polypeptide(L)'
;MKKIVVILFISLSKLSIAQLDYKAMKDTICPSVCGIRDSITLSEIYPKLLNLDTNQISEGLADYYIDLSNIQYELCLRNHSDTAMLRLSLISAEKALYHSPRNIEMLWNAGFFYRVLGDCEKALYYLKRYGEACPKKYWKDNKDQIALLLGHCPNEELKQKFKIKQ
;
A
#
# COMPACT_ATOMS: atom_id res chain seq x y z
N MET A 1 -57.66 31.70 -21.13
CA MET A 1 -56.35 31.08 -21.44
C MET A 1 -55.89 30.29 -20.22
N LYS A 2 -56.01 28.95 -20.23
CA LYS A 2 -55.58 28.08 -19.12
C LYS A 2 -54.12 27.65 -19.35
N LYS A 3 -53.22 28.03 -18.45
CA LYS A 3 -51.82 27.55 -18.44
C LYS A 3 -51.80 26.17 -17.79
N ILE A 4 -51.45 25.14 -18.56
CA ILE A 4 -51.20 23.80 -18.05
C ILE A 4 -49.76 23.78 -17.54
N VAL A 5 -49.58 23.61 -16.23
CA VAL A 5 -48.28 23.41 -15.59
C VAL A 5 -48.02 21.91 -15.55
N VAL A 6 -47.08 21.43 -16.37
CA VAL A 6 -46.63 20.04 -16.37
C VAL A 6 -45.51 19.92 -15.33
N ILE A 7 -45.82 19.29 -14.19
CA ILE A 7 -44.83 18.98 -13.15
C ILE A 7 -44.18 17.64 -13.51
N LEU A 8 -42.94 17.69 -13.99
CA LEU A 8 -42.14 16.51 -14.33
C LEU A 8 -41.63 15.88 -13.01
N PHE A 9 -42.29 14.83 -12.53
CA PHE A 9 -41.79 14.00 -11.43
C PHE A 9 -40.62 13.15 -11.95
N ILE A 10 -39.39 13.66 -11.83
CA ILE A 10 -38.18 12.87 -12.02
C ILE A 10 -38.10 11.93 -10.82
N SER A 11 -38.58 10.70 -10.99
CA SER A 11 -38.35 9.61 -10.06
C SER A 11 -36.84 9.34 -10.01
N LEU A 12 -36.17 9.87 -8.98
CA LEU A 12 -34.81 9.46 -8.62
C LEU A 12 -34.85 8.02 -8.13
N SER A 13 -34.82 7.07 -9.06
CA SER A 13 -34.43 5.69 -8.75
C SER A 13 -33.02 5.76 -8.18
N LYS A 14 -32.86 5.47 -6.89
CA LYS A 14 -31.53 5.30 -6.29
C LYS A 14 -30.84 4.19 -7.08
N LEU A 15 -29.86 4.56 -7.91
CA LEU A 15 -28.95 3.59 -8.50
C LEU A 15 -28.25 2.92 -7.32
N SER A 16 -28.66 1.69 -6.99
CA SER A 16 -27.93 0.87 -6.04
C SER A 16 -26.65 0.47 -6.75
N ILE A 17 -25.60 1.29 -6.59
CA ILE A 17 -24.27 0.92 -7.03
C ILE A 17 -23.91 -0.35 -6.26
N ALA A 18 -23.68 -1.45 -6.98
CA ALA A 18 -23.30 -2.71 -6.37
C ALA A 18 -22.00 -2.48 -5.58
N GLN A 19 -22.04 -2.76 -4.28
CA GLN A 19 -20.86 -2.65 -3.43
C GLN A 19 -20.02 -3.92 -3.57
N LEU A 20 -18.72 -3.74 -3.78
CA LEU A 20 -17.73 -4.81 -3.88
C LEU A 20 -17.14 -5.09 -2.49
N ASP A 21 -17.21 -6.35 -2.08
CA ASP A 21 -16.43 -6.85 -0.94
C ASP A 21 -15.12 -7.43 -1.48
N TYR A 22 -14.03 -6.65 -1.36
CA TYR A 22 -12.72 -7.09 -1.83
C TYR A 22 -12.22 -8.31 -1.04
N LYS A 23 -12.55 -8.45 0.24
CA LYS A 23 -12.09 -9.60 1.04
C LYS A 23 -12.68 -10.90 0.51
N ALA A 24 -13.96 -10.90 0.16
CA ALA A 24 -14.62 -12.08 -0.40
C ALA A 24 -14.03 -12.51 -1.76
N MET A 25 -13.55 -11.57 -2.57
CA MET A 25 -13.00 -11.85 -3.89
C MET A 25 -11.46 -11.91 -3.95
N LYS A 26 -10.77 -11.58 -2.85
CA LYS A 26 -9.30 -11.45 -2.79
C LYS A 26 -8.60 -12.68 -3.35
N ASP A 27 -8.94 -13.86 -2.86
CA ASP A 27 -8.28 -15.10 -3.27
C ASP A 27 -8.54 -15.47 -4.74
N THR A 28 -9.59 -14.93 -5.35
CA THR A 28 -9.87 -15.09 -6.78
C THR A 28 -9.04 -14.14 -7.64
N ILE A 29 -8.78 -12.92 -7.17
CA ILE A 29 -8.02 -11.91 -7.93
C ILE A 29 -6.52 -12.03 -7.70
N CYS A 30 -6.11 -12.10 -6.43
CA CYS A 30 -4.73 -12.05 -5.98
C CYS A 30 -4.50 -13.19 -4.99
N PRO A 31 -4.42 -14.45 -5.48
CA PRO A 31 -4.21 -15.60 -4.63
C PRO A 31 -2.92 -15.44 -3.82
N SER A 32 -3.00 -15.87 -2.56
CA SER A 32 -1.85 -15.94 -1.67
C SER A 32 -0.88 -17.01 -2.19
N VAL A 33 0.38 -16.64 -2.34
CA VAL A 33 1.44 -17.58 -2.72
C VAL A 33 2.57 -17.54 -1.69
N CYS A 34 3.28 -18.66 -1.57
CA CYS A 34 4.56 -18.69 -0.89
C CYS A 34 5.67 -18.29 -1.87
N GLY A 35 6.41 -17.23 -1.56
CA GLY A 35 7.54 -16.77 -2.38
C GLY A 35 7.16 -15.74 -3.44
N ILE A 36 8.05 -15.56 -4.43
CA ILE A 36 7.90 -14.58 -5.51
C ILE A 36 7.02 -15.17 -6.61
N ARG A 37 6.01 -14.44 -7.07
CA ARG A 37 5.15 -14.85 -8.19
C ARG A 37 5.92 -14.80 -9.50
N ASP A 38 5.72 -15.76 -10.40
CA ASP A 38 6.29 -15.69 -11.74
C ASP A 38 5.75 -14.50 -12.55
N SER A 39 6.40 -14.17 -13.66
CA SER A 39 6.03 -13.01 -14.48
C SER A 39 4.66 -13.13 -15.16
N ILE A 40 4.20 -14.35 -15.45
CA ILE A 40 2.89 -14.60 -16.06
C ILE A 40 1.80 -14.31 -15.02
N THR A 41 1.97 -14.82 -13.81
CA THR A 41 1.08 -14.57 -12.69
C THR A 41 0.95 -13.06 -12.41
N LEU A 42 2.07 -12.32 -12.39
CA LEU A 42 2.05 -10.87 -12.17
C LEU A 42 1.36 -10.09 -13.30
N SER A 43 1.58 -10.48 -14.57
CA SER A 43 0.95 -9.81 -15.72
C SER A 43 -0.55 -10.05 -15.79
N GLU A 44 -1.06 -11.11 -15.17
CA GLU A 44 -2.49 -11.37 -15.03
C GLU A 44 -3.13 -10.64 -13.84
N ILE A 45 -2.47 -10.62 -12.68
CA ILE A 45 -3.04 -10.04 -11.44
C ILE A 45 -3.06 -8.51 -11.52
N TYR A 46 -1.97 -7.89 -11.98
CA TYR A 46 -1.84 -6.43 -11.97
C TYR A 46 -2.97 -5.70 -12.70
N PRO A 47 -3.32 -6.03 -13.96
CA PRO A 47 -4.44 -5.37 -14.64
C PRO A 47 -5.79 -5.67 -13.98
N LYS A 48 -6.00 -6.86 -13.39
CA LYS A 48 -7.24 -7.16 -12.65
C LYS A 48 -7.42 -6.22 -11.46
N LEU A 49 -6.36 -5.98 -10.68
CA LEU A 49 -6.40 -5.03 -9.56
C LEU A 49 -6.59 -3.58 -10.03
N LEU A 50 -5.93 -3.16 -11.11
CA LEU A 50 -6.09 -1.80 -11.64
C LEU A 50 -7.49 -1.51 -12.19
N ASN A 51 -8.19 -2.53 -12.70
CA ASN A 51 -9.52 -2.38 -13.27
C ASN A 51 -10.64 -2.37 -12.23
N LEU A 52 -10.35 -2.57 -10.94
CA LEU A 52 -11.34 -2.44 -9.87
C LEU A 52 -11.68 -0.96 -9.63
N ASP A 53 -12.97 -0.63 -9.64
CA ASP A 53 -13.43 0.68 -9.22
C ASP A 53 -13.39 0.78 -7.70
N THR A 54 -12.34 1.43 -7.18
CA THR A 54 -12.15 1.61 -5.73
C THR A 54 -13.27 2.37 -5.04
N ASN A 55 -14.10 3.13 -5.76
CA ASN A 55 -15.28 3.79 -5.18
C ASN A 55 -16.42 2.80 -4.86
N GLN A 56 -16.38 1.61 -5.45
CA GLN A 56 -17.36 0.55 -5.22
C GLN A 56 -16.91 -0.41 -4.12
N ILE A 57 -15.65 -0.40 -3.69
CA ILE A 57 -15.14 -1.29 -2.64
C ILE A 57 -15.62 -0.81 -1.27
N SER A 58 -16.61 -1.49 -0.70
CA SER A 58 -17.16 -1.18 0.63
C SER A 58 -16.39 -1.86 1.77
N GLU A 59 -15.84 -3.04 1.51
CA GLU A 59 -15.05 -3.82 2.46
C GLU A 59 -13.72 -4.26 1.84
N GLY A 60 -12.65 -4.26 2.64
CA GLY A 60 -11.33 -4.72 2.20
C GLY A 60 -10.50 -3.71 1.40
N LEU A 61 -10.85 -2.42 1.38
CA LEU A 61 -10.10 -1.41 0.62
C LEU A 61 -8.63 -1.28 1.07
N ALA A 62 -8.34 -1.48 2.35
CA ALA A 62 -6.95 -1.55 2.83
C ALA A 62 -6.21 -2.76 2.24
N ASP A 63 -6.86 -3.94 2.22
CA ASP A 63 -6.29 -5.17 1.67
C ASP A 63 -6.04 -5.05 0.17
N TYR A 64 -6.92 -4.37 -0.56
CA TYR A 64 -6.74 -4.03 -1.97
C TYR A 64 -5.46 -3.24 -2.20
N TYR A 65 -5.24 -2.17 -1.43
CA TYR A 65 -4.05 -1.34 -1.59
C TYR A 65 -2.77 -2.04 -1.14
N ILE A 66 -2.85 -2.94 -0.15
CA ILE A 66 -1.73 -3.82 0.24
C ILE A 66 -1.34 -4.72 -0.93
N ASP A 67 -2.30 -5.43 -1.51
CA ASP A 67 -2.04 -6.36 -2.62
C ASP A 67 -1.51 -5.59 -3.85
N LEU A 68 -2.10 -4.43 -4.17
CA LEU A 68 -1.62 -3.58 -5.27
C LEU A 68 -0.19 -3.09 -5.03
N SER A 69 0.14 -2.65 -3.80
CA SER A 69 1.50 -2.23 -3.43
C SER A 69 2.51 -3.37 -3.61
N ASN A 70 2.16 -4.57 -3.14
CA ASN A 70 3.03 -5.74 -3.23
C ASN A 70 3.27 -6.18 -4.68
N ILE A 71 2.21 -6.23 -5.50
CA ILE A 71 2.33 -6.57 -6.92
C ILE A 71 3.19 -5.55 -7.68
N GLN A 72 3.02 -4.25 -7.40
CA GLN A 72 3.85 -3.19 -8.00
C GLN A 72 5.32 -3.31 -7.56
N TYR A 73 5.59 -3.67 -6.30
CA TYR A 73 6.94 -3.90 -5.84
C TYR A 73 7.57 -5.14 -6.47
N GLU A 74 6.84 -6.25 -6.59
CA GLU A 74 7.33 -7.45 -7.30
C GLU A 74 7.65 -7.15 -8.78
N LEU A 75 6.82 -6.33 -9.45
CA LEU A 75 7.12 -5.85 -10.81
C LEU A 75 8.38 -4.98 -10.85
N CYS A 76 8.58 -4.10 -9.86
CA CYS A 76 9.81 -3.32 -9.72
C CYS A 76 11.05 -4.22 -9.55
N LEU A 77 10.95 -5.28 -8.76
CA LEU A 77 12.06 -6.22 -8.55
C LEU A 77 12.45 -6.96 -9.84
N ARG A 78 11.51 -7.15 -10.77
CA ARG A 78 11.79 -7.77 -12.08
C ARG A 78 12.43 -6.80 -13.07
N ASN A 79 12.13 -5.52 -12.92
CA ASN A 79 12.65 -4.46 -13.78
C ASN A 79 13.45 -3.46 -12.94
N HIS A 80 14.63 -3.88 -12.48
CA HIS A 80 15.48 -3.15 -11.52
C HIS A 80 15.81 -1.69 -11.89
N SER A 81 15.65 -1.29 -13.15
CA SER A 81 15.87 0.08 -13.63
C SER A 81 14.64 0.99 -13.47
N ASP A 82 13.45 0.42 -13.23
CA ASP A 82 12.20 1.16 -13.23
C ASP A 82 11.74 1.55 -11.82
N THR A 83 12.22 2.71 -11.37
CA THR A 83 11.77 3.30 -10.11
C THR A 83 10.34 3.87 -10.17
N ALA A 84 9.66 3.84 -11.33
CA ALA A 84 8.26 4.25 -11.43
C ALA A 84 7.36 3.21 -10.75
N MET A 85 7.62 1.92 -10.92
CA MET A 85 6.88 0.87 -10.20
C MET A 85 7.07 0.96 -8.68
N LEU A 86 8.28 1.32 -8.23
CA LEU A 86 8.52 1.58 -6.81
C LEU A 86 7.70 2.77 -6.28
N ARG A 87 7.57 3.85 -7.06
CA ARG A 87 6.73 5.01 -6.70
C ARG A 87 5.26 4.66 -6.64
N LEU A 88 4.77 3.88 -7.60
CA LEU A 88 3.39 3.39 -7.59
C LEU A 88 3.14 2.51 -6.36
N SER A 89 4.07 1.59 -6.07
CA SER A 89 4.01 0.74 -4.88
C SER A 89 3.96 1.56 -3.59
N LEU A 90 4.76 2.61 -3.48
CA LEU A 90 4.73 3.54 -2.36
C LEU A 90 3.38 4.27 -2.25
N ILE A 91 2.84 4.80 -3.34
CA ILE A 91 1.53 5.47 -3.34
C ILE A 91 0.45 4.49 -2.83
N SER A 92 0.46 3.25 -3.30
CA SER A 92 -0.46 2.21 -2.85
C SER A 92 -0.26 1.88 -1.37
N ALA A 93 0.99 1.78 -0.88
CA ALA A 93 1.28 1.57 0.54
C ALA A 93 0.74 2.71 1.41
N GLU A 94 0.87 3.97 0.99
CA GLU A 94 0.33 5.11 1.72
C GLU A 94 -1.19 5.11 1.75
N LYS A 95 -1.85 4.73 0.65
CA LYS A 95 -3.31 4.53 0.62
C LYS A 95 -3.75 3.39 1.55
N ALA A 96 -3.01 2.27 1.58
CA ALA A 96 -3.27 1.20 2.54
C ALA A 96 -3.14 1.71 3.98
N LEU A 97 -2.12 2.51 4.30
CA LEU A 97 -1.91 3.10 5.61
C LEU A 97 -2.95 4.17 5.97
N TYR A 98 -3.54 4.85 5.01
CA TYR A 98 -4.67 5.74 5.25
C TYR A 98 -5.86 4.96 5.81
N HIS A 99 -6.16 3.78 5.25
CA HIS A 99 -7.26 2.92 5.70
C HIS A 99 -6.89 2.01 6.89
N SER A 100 -5.61 1.66 7.06
CA SER A 100 -5.09 0.82 8.13
C SER A 100 -3.77 1.39 8.69
N PRO A 101 -3.82 2.44 9.55
CA PRO A 101 -2.64 3.22 9.96
C PRO A 101 -1.59 2.46 10.78
N ARG A 102 -1.93 1.27 11.26
CA ARG A 102 -1.04 0.41 12.07
C ARG A 102 -0.65 -0.87 11.33
N ASN A 103 -0.93 -0.98 10.02
CA ASN A 103 -0.48 -2.13 9.25
C ASN A 103 1.05 -2.17 9.22
N ILE A 104 1.62 -3.16 9.91
CA ILE A 104 3.06 -3.28 10.15
C ILE A 104 3.82 -3.50 8.84
N GLU A 105 3.28 -4.29 7.91
CA GLU A 105 3.90 -4.55 6.61
C GLU A 105 4.01 -3.27 5.78
N MET A 106 2.93 -2.50 5.67
CA MET A 106 2.94 -1.25 4.89
C MET A 106 3.79 -0.16 5.54
N LEU A 107 3.87 -0.12 6.88
CA LEU A 107 4.79 0.79 7.57
C LEU A 107 6.26 0.45 7.24
N TRP A 108 6.59 -0.84 7.20
CA TRP A 108 7.92 -1.30 6.78
C TRP A 108 8.18 -0.95 5.31
N ASN A 109 7.27 -1.35 4.42
CA ASN A 109 7.39 -1.15 2.97
C ASN A 109 7.52 0.34 2.64
N ALA A 110 6.67 1.22 3.20
CA ALA A 110 6.79 2.66 2.99
C ALA A 110 8.15 3.20 3.47
N GLY A 111 8.61 2.79 4.65
CA GLY A 111 9.92 3.17 5.17
C GLY A 111 11.07 2.75 4.23
N PHE A 112 11.03 1.51 3.76
CA PHE A 112 11.99 0.97 2.81
C PHE A 112 11.93 1.66 1.44
N PHE A 113 10.74 1.86 0.87
CA PHE A 113 10.57 2.52 -0.42
C PHE A 113 11.05 3.97 -0.39
N TYR A 114 10.67 4.75 0.64
CA TYR A 114 11.19 6.10 0.80
C TYR A 114 12.71 6.14 0.90
N ARG A 115 13.30 5.18 1.62
CA ARG A 115 14.75 5.07 1.69
C ARG A 115 15.37 4.81 0.31
N VAL A 116 14.85 3.84 -0.44
CA VAL A 116 15.35 3.52 -1.80
C VAL A 116 15.20 4.72 -2.73
N LEU A 117 14.14 5.51 -2.56
CA LEU A 117 13.89 6.75 -3.31
C LEU A 117 14.72 7.95 -2.82
N GLY A 118 15.52 7.80 -1.77
CA GLY A 118 16.41 8.84 -1.22
C GLY A 118 15.77 9.79 -0.21
N ASP A 119 14.50 9.61 0.12
CA ASP A 119 13.80 10.43 1.12
C ASP A 119 14.00 9.84 2.53
N CYS A 120 15.13 10.18 3.12
CA CYS A 120 15.52 9.69 4.45
C CYS A 120 14.59 10.18 5.57
N GLU A 121 14.00 11.36 5.44
CA GLU A 121 13.12 11.92 6.46
C GLU A 121 11.82 11.12 6.55
N LYS A 122 11.18 10.85 5.40
CA LYS A 122 9.99 10.02 5.37
C LYS A 122 10.28 8.56 5.67
N ALA A 123 11.42 8.04 5.23
CA ALA A 123 11.86 6.70 5.61
C ALA A 123 11.88 6.54 7.13
N LEU A 124 12.51 7.49 7.84
CA LEU A 124 12.54 7.50 9.31
C LEU A 124 11.13 7.62 9.90
N TYR A 125 10.29 8.51 9.38
CA TYR A 125 8.92 8.68 9.87
C TYR A 125 8.14 7.35 9.88
N TYR A 126 8.16 6.61 8.76
CA TYR A 126 7.45 5.33 8.66
C TYR A 126 8.10 4.22 9.49
N LEU A 127 9.43 4.13 9.56
CA LEU A 127 10.12 3.12 10.38
C LEU A 127 9.96 3.35 11.89
N LYS A 128 9.83 4.60 12.32
CA LYS A 128 9.48 4.91 13.72
C LYS A 128 8.08 4.37 14.04
N ARG A 129 7.10 4.65 13.18
CA ARG A 129 5.73 4.13 13.33
C ARG A 129 5.68 2.61 13.25
N TYR A 130 6.50 2.00 12.39
CA TYR A 130 6.67 0.54 12.34
C TYR A 130 7.06 0.00 13.72
N GLY A 131 8.01 0.63 14.40
CA GLY A 131 8.39 0.22 15.76
C GLY A 131 7.39 0.47 16.87
N GLU A 132 6.54 1.47 16.71
CA GLU A 132 5.43 1.72 17.62
C GLU A 132 4.30 0.69 17.42
N ALA A 133 4.12 0.18 16.19
CA ALA A 133 3.11 -0.82 15.85
C ALA A 133 3.58 -2.27 16.05
N CYS A 134 4.87 -2.55 15.86
CA CYS A 134 5.43 -3.90 15.90
C CYS A 134 5.54 -4.43 17.35
N PRO A 135 5.02 -5.64 17.65
CA PRO A 135 5.18 -6.23 18.97
C PRO A 135 6.66 -6.38 19.34
N LYS A 136 7.04 -5.96 20.55
CA LYS A 136 8.44 -5.97 21.04
C LYS A 136 9.18 -7.29 20.85
N LYS A 137 8.46 -8.42 20.87
CA LYS A 137 9.03 -9.76 20.61
C LYS A 137 9.76 -9.84 19.27
N TYR A 138 9.25 -9.18 18.24
CA TYR A 138 9.81 -9.16 16.88
C TYR A 138 10.77 -7.98 16.65
N TRP A 139 10.96 -7.10 17.63
CA TRP A 139 11.74 -5.87 17.46
C TRP A 139 13.26 -6.12 17.38
N LYS A 140 13.76 -7.13 18.12
CA LYS A 140 15.20 -7.44 18.13
C LYS A 140 15.71 -7.82 16.74
N ASP A 141 14.93 -8.60 15.99
CA ASP A 141 15.31 -9.10 14.67
C ASP A 141 15.30 -8.01 13.59
N ASN A 142 14.53 -6.94 13.82
CA ASN A 142 14.36 -5.83 12.87
C ASN A 142 15.26 -4.63 13.17
N LYS A 143 15.82 -4.52 14.38
CA LYS A 143 16.63 -3.36 14.77
C LYS A 143 17.87 -3.19 13.91
N ASP A 144 18.57 -4.29 13.61
CA ASP A 144 19.78 -4.27 12.80
C ASP A 144 19.46 -3.99 11.32
N GLN A 145 18.31 -4.47 10.84
CA GLN A 145 17.84 -4.17 9.49
C GLN A 145 17.45 -2.71 9.33
N ILE A 146 16.76 -2.13 10.31
CA ILE A 146 16.45 -0.69 10.33
C ILE A 146 17.75 0.13 10.36
N ALA A 147 18.73 -0.30 11.17
CA ALA A 147 20.02 0.35 11.24
C ALA A 147 20.77 0.31 9.90
N LEU A 148 20.79 -0.84 9.23
CA LEU A 148 21.39 -1.01 7.91
C LEU A 148 20.71 -0.12 6.85
N LEU A 149 19.38 -0.13 6.84
CA LEU A 149 18.56 0.62 5.91
C LEU A 149 18.78 2.14 6.06
N LEU A 150 18.92 2.61 7.31
CA LEU A 150 19.18 4.01 7.63
C LEU A 150 20.66 4.39 7.67
N GLY A 151 21.61 3.45 7.65
CA GLY A 151 23.04 3.72 7.81
C GLY A 151 23.65 4.60 6.72
N HIS A 152 22.97 4.73 5.58
CA HIS A 152 23.34 5.56 4.45
C HIS A 152 22.62 6.92 4.45
N CYS A 153 21.74 7.18 5.42
CA CYS A 153 21.12 8.48 5.59
C CYS A 153 22.05 9.41 6.39
N PRO A 154 22.18 10.69 6.01
CA PRO A 154 23.13 11.62 6.63
C PRO A 154 22.75 12.07 8.04
N ASN A 155 21.63 11.60 8.61
CA ASN A 155 21.08 12.14 9.84
C ASN A 155 21.72 11.49 11.10
N GLU A 156 22.49 12.28 11.85
CA GLU A 156 23.16 11.89 13.10
C GLU A 156 22.19 11.54 14.26
N GLU A 157 20.97 12.08 14.28
CA GLU A 157 19.96 11.72 15.30
C GLU A 157 19.56 10.24 15.22
N LEU A 158 19.59 9.65 14.02
CA LEU A 158 19.29 8.24 13.79
C LEU A 158 20.32 7.32 14.44
N LYS A 159 21.60 7.69 14.31
CA LYS A 159 22.72 6.93 14.89
C LYS A 159 22.61 6.90 16.41
N GLN A 160 22.27 8.03 17.03
CA GLN A 160 22.06 8.13 18.48
C GLN A 160 20.81 7.37 18.95
N LYS A 161 19.66 7.56 18.28
CA LYS A 161 18.38 6.98 18.73
C LYS A 161 18.31 5.47 18.59
N PHE A 162 18.93 4.90 17.54
CA PHE A 162 18.96 3.45 17.32
C PHE A 162 20.21 2.78 17.89
N LYS A 163 21.15 3.54 18.48
CA LYS A 163 22.45 3.05 18.97
C LYS A 163 23.21 2.28 17.88
N ILE A 164 23.23 2.82 16.66
CA ILE A 164 23.95 2.23 15.54
C ILE A 164 25.43 2.53 15.80
N LYS A 165 26.22 1.52 16.18
CA LYS A 165 27.68 1.65 16.30
C LYS A 165 28.29 1.61 14.89
N GLN A 166 29.26 2.49 14.65
CA GLN A 166 30.13 2.44 13.47
C GLN A 166 30.98 1.17 13.49
#